data_AF-X1H477-F1
#
_entry.id   AF-X1H477-F1
#
_cell.length_a   1.000
_cell.length_b   1.000
_cell.length_c   1.000
_cell.angle_alpha   90.00
_cell.angle_beta   90.00
_cell.angle_gamma   90.00
#
_symmetry.space_group_name_H-M   'P 1'
#
loop_
_entity.id
_entity.type
_entity.pdbx_description
1 polymer ?
#
loop_
_entity_poly.entity_id
_entity_poly.type
_entity_poly.pdbx_seq_one_letter_code
_entity_poly.pdbx_strand_id
1 'polypeptide(L)'
;AIGVAVLIFYMPKLWLRSVVRRKQENIRRHLPDALDMLSVCADAGLGFDQSLQRVSESWEGPLAIEFARVVNEMSMGETRASAMRSMAERLDVQEVSSFVAVILQSYELGMGIADTLHAQADQMRIERRYWAQEQARKIPTKMLFPLMFLILPAMFAVILGPIVPLMREIFASVGF
;
A
#
# COMPACT_ATOMS: atom_id res chain seq x y z
N ALA A 1 -56.24 -29.89 1.38
CA ALA A 1 -54.87 -30.34 1.05
C ALA A 1 -54.02 -29.22 0.44
N ILE A 2 -54.43 -28.63 -0.69
CA ILE A 2 -53.63 -27.62 -1.42
C ILE A 2 -53.32 -26.37 -0.57
N GLY A 3 -54.29 -25.84 0.18
CA GLY A 3 -54.08 -24.67 1.04
C GLY A 3 -53.03 -24.88 2.16
N VAL A 4 -52.94 -26.09 2.70
CA VAL A 4 -51.96 -26.44 3.75
C VAL A 4 -50.55 -26.54 3.15
N ALA A 5 -50.41 -27.12 1.95
CA ALA A 5 -49.14 -27.22 1.25
C ALA A 5 -48.58 -25.83 0.88
N VAL A 6 -49.44 -24.91 0.42
CA VAL A 6 -49.06 -23.52 0.16
C VAL A 6 -48.61 -22.82 1.45
N LEU A 7 -49.35 -22.99 2.55
CA LEU A 7 -48.99 -22.37 3.83
C LEU A 7 -47.61 -22.83 4.34
N ILE A 8 -47.33 -24.14 4.29
CA ILE A 8 -46.05 -24.73 4.70
C ILE A 8 -44.90 -24.22 3.82
N PHE A 9 -45.12 -24.02 2.52
CA PHE A 9 -44.10 -23.51 1.61
C PHE A 9 -43.77 -22.02 1.83
N TYR A 10 -44.77 -21.19 2.16
CA TYR A 10 -44.56 -19.76 2.41
C TYR A 10 -44.12 -19.43 3.85
N MET A 11 -44.46 -20.27 4.82
CA MET A 11 -44.10 -20.12 6.24
C MET A 11 -42.60 -19.84 6.48
N PRO A 12 -41.64 -20.63 5.96
CA PRO A 12 -40.22 -20.39 6.20
C PRO A 12 -39.73 -19.07 5.58
N LYS A 13 -40.29 -18.66 4.44
CA LYS A 13 -39.95 -17.36 3.81
C LYS A 13 -40.38 -16.18 4.66
N LEU A 14 -41.59 -16.24 5.23
CA LEU A 14 -42.10 -15.20 6.11
C LEU A 14 -41.31 -15.15 7.43
N TRP A 15 -40.98 -16.31 7.99
CA TRP A 15 -40.16 -16.39 9.22
C TRP A 15 -38.76 -15.82 9.00
N LEU A 16 -38.07 -16.21 7.92
CA LEU A 16 -36.75 -15.71 7.57
C LEU A 16 -36.76 -14.17 7.38
N ARG A 17 -37.76 -13.65 6.66
CA ARG A 17 -37.93 -12.18 6.51
C ARG A 17 -38.10 -11.48 7.85
N SER A 18 -38.85 -12.07 8.78
CA SER A 18 -39.00 -11.49 10.12
C SER A 18 -37.68 -11.50 10.90
N VAL A 19 -36.87 -12.55 10.78
CA VAL A 19 -35.55 -12.63 11.45
C VAL A 19 -34.59 -11.58 10.88
N VAL A 20 -34.50 -11.48 9.54
CA VAL A 20 -33.67 -10.46 8.87
C VAL A 20 -34.10 -9.05 9.29
N ARG A 21 -35.41 -8.77 9.25
CA ARG A 21 -35.95 -7.47 9.65
C ARG A 21 -35.64 -7.12 11.10
N ARG A 22 -35.70 -8.10 12.03
CA ARG A 22 -35.30 -7.88 13.43
C ARG A 22 -33.82 -7.54 13.56
N LYS A 23 -32.95 -8.18 12.78
CA LYS A 23 -31.51 -7.89 12.76
C LYS A 23 -31.23 -6.49 12.21
N GLN A 24 -31.86 -6.13 11.09
CA GLN A 24 -31.74 -4.80 10.48
C GLN A 24 -32.24 -3.69 11.42
N GLU A 25 -33.37 -3.92 12.10
CA GLU A 25 -33.92 -2.98 13.09
C GLU A 25 -32.98 -2.80 14.29
N ASN A 26 -32.37 -3.89 14.77
CA ASN A 26 -31.37 -3.82 15.85
C ASN A 26 -30.16 -2.97 15.41
N ILE A 27 -29.64 -3.19 14.20
CA ILE A 27 -28.53 -2.39 13.64
C ILE A 27 -28.93 -0.91 13.53
N ARG A 28 -30.11 -0.62 12.98
CA ARG A 28 -30.60 0.76 12.83
C ARG A 28 -30.69 1.49 14.16
N ARG A 29 -31.11 0.80 15.22
CA ARG A 29 -31.21 1.40 16.57
C ARG A 29 -29.87 1.70 17.20
N HIS A 30 -28.86 0.86 16.95
CA HIS A 30 -27.54 1.00 17.57
C HIS A 30 -26.53 1.76 16.71
N LEU A 31 -26.86 2.03 15.44
CA LEU A 31 -26.01 2.80 14.55
C LEU A 31 -25.71 4.21 15.10
N PRO A 32 -26.68 5.02 15.58
CA PRO A 32 -26.39 6.33 16.14
C PRO A 32 -25.39 6.27 17.31
N ASP A 33 -25.59 5.34 18.26
CA ASP A 33 -24.70 5.16 19.41
C ASP A 33 -23.26 4.84 18.97
N ALA A 34 -23.11 4.01 17.92
CA ALA A 34 -21.82 3.69 17.35
C ALA A 34 -21.18 4.90 16.65
N LEU A 35 -21.97 5.71 15.94
CA LEU A 35 -21.47 6.93 15.30
C LEU A 35 -21.04 7.98 16.32
N ASP A 36 -21.76 8.13 17.43
CA ASP A 36 -21.37 9.00 18.55
C ASP A 36 -20.03 8.56 19.13
N MET A 37 -19.83 7.25 19.31
CA MET A 37 -18.55 6.72 19.78
C MET A 37 -17.41 6.93 18.77
N LEU A 38 -17.68 6.78 17.46
CA LEU A 38 -16.71 7.11 16.41
C LEU A 38 -16.33 8.59 16.45
N SER A 39 -17.29 9.48 16.69
CA SER A 39 -17.05 10.92 16.85
C SER A 39 -16.15 11.20 18.04
N VAL A 40 -16.42 10.60 19.21
CA VAL A 40 -15.55 10.74 20.39
C VAL A 40 -14.13 10.23 20.12
N CYS A 41 -13.99 9.13 19.38
CA CYS A 41 -12.68 8.62 18.99
C CYS A 41 -11.96 9.58 18.03
N ALA A 42 -12.68 10.19 17.10
CA ALA A 42 -12.15 11.20 16.19
C ALA A 42 -11.71 12.48 16.93
N ASP A 43 -12.49 12.95 17.90
CA ASP A 43 -12.14 14.08 18.77
C ASP A 43 -10.89 13.80 19.62
N ALA A 44 -10.68 12.52 19.99
CA ALA A 44 -9.48 12.05 20.65
C ALA A 44 -8.27 11.88 19.69
N GLY A 45 -8.44 12.16 18.40
CA GLY A 45 -7.39 12.09 17.38
C GLY A 45 -7.08 10.68 16.88
N LEU A 46 -7.93 9.69 17.16
CA LEU A 46 -7.76 8.33 16.63
C LEU A 46 -8.01 8.31 15.12
N GLY A 47 -7.17 7.55 14.40
CA GLY A 47 -7.42 7.26 12.99
C GLY A 47 -8.70 6.44 12.80
N PHE A 48 -9.38 6.61 11.67
CA PHE A 48 -10.68 5.99 11.42
C PHE A 48 -10.70 4.46 11.65
N ASP A 49 -9.66 3.75 11.21
CA ASP A 49 -9.56 2.29 11.40
C ASP A 49 -9.43 1.90 12.88
N GLN A 50 -8.69 2.69 13.66
CA GLN A 50 -8.55 2.50 15.10
C GLN A 50 -9.86 2.80 15.82
N SER A 51 -10.58 3.84 15.39
CA SER A 51 -11.91 4.17 15.88
C SER A 51 -12.91 3.04 15.61
N LEU A 52 -12.91 2.48 14.39
CA LEU A 52 -13.73 1.31 14.05
C LEU A 52 -13.40 0.10 14.92
N GLN A 53 -12.11 -0.18 15.12
CA GLN A 53 -11.67 -1.27 15.99
C GLN A 53 -12.16 -1.04 17.43
N ARG A 54 -11.99 0.17 17.96
CA ARG A 54 -12.41 0.51 19.32
C ARG A 54 -13.92 0.36 19.53
N VAL A 55 -14.72 0.77 18.56
CA VAL A 55 -16.18 0.58 18.60
C VAL A 55 -16.54 -0.91 18.54
N SER A 56 -15.84 -1.68 17.70
CA SER A 56 -16.08 -3.13 17.58
C SER A 56 -15.76 -3.91 18.86
N GLU A 57 -14.80 -3.44 19.66
CA GLU A 57 -14.42 -4.05 20.94
C GLU A 57 -15.31 -3.60 22.10
N SER A 58 -15.92 -2.41 22.00
CA SER A 58 -16.68 -1.80 23.11
C SER A 58 -18.14 -2.19 23.12
N TRP A 59 -18.64 -2.77 22.03
CA TRP A 59 -20.04 -3.08 21.84
C TRP A 59 -20.23 -4.54 21.42
N GLU A 60 -21.37 -5.10 21.81
CA GLU A 60 -21.82 -6.40 21.36
C GLU A 60 -22.97 -6.23 20.37
N GLY A 61 -23.02 -7.10 19.35
CA GLY A 61 -24.14 -7.17 18.42
C GLY A 61 -23.74 -7.20 16.96
N PRO A 62 -24.74 -7.23 16.05
CA PRO A 62 -24.50 -7.41 14.62
C PRO A 62 -23.63 -6.32 13.99
N LEU A 63 -23.77 -5.07 14.46
CA LEU A 63 -23.03 -3.94 13.93
C LEU A 63 -21.54 -3.98 14.34
N ALA A 64 -21.26 -4.33 15.60
CA ALA A 64 -19.89 -4.48 16.11
C ALA A 64 -19.13 -5.60 15.38
N ILE A 65 -19.80 -6.73 15.11
CA ILE A 65 -19.23 -7.85 14.33
C ILE A 65 -18.85 -7.40 12.91
N GLU A 66 -19.70 -6.59 12.28
CA GLU A 66 -19.40 -6.08 10.94
C GLU A 66 -18.29 -5.04 10.93
N PHE A 67 -18.19 -4.17 11.94
CA PHE A 67 -17.03 -3.27 12.08
C PHE A 67 -15.73 -4.04 12.31
N ALA A 68 -15.73 -5.06 13.18
CA ALA A 68 -14.57 -5.93 13.36
C ALA A 68 -14.19 -6.63 12.05
N ARG A 69 -15.19 -7.07 11.28
CA ARG A 69 -14.97 -7.67 9.95
C ARG A 69 -14.34 -6.67 8.98
N VAL A 70 -14.80 -5.42 8.94
CA VAL A 70 -14.22 -4.36 8.09
C VAL A 70 -12.75 -4.12 8.47
N VAL A 71 -12.44 -4.00 9.76
CA VAL A 71 -11.05 -3.86 10.23
C VAL A 71 -10.19 -5.05 9.80
N ASN A 72 -10.72 -6.27 9.93
CA ASN A 72 -10.01 -7.47 9.51
C ASN A 72 -9.81 -7.52 7.98
N GLU A 73 -10.82 -7.20 7.18
CA GLU A 73 -10.73 -7.11 5.72
C GLU A 73 -9.63 -6.13 5.30
N MET A 74 -9.57 -4.94 5.92
CA MET A 74 -8.50 -3.97 5.67
C MET A 74 -7.13 -4.50 6.08
N SER A 75 -7.02 -5.23 7.20
CA SER A 75 -5.75 -5.85 7.63
C SER A 75 -5.24 -6.93 6.66
N MET A 76 -6.14 -7.54 5.90
CA MET A 76 -5.83 -8.53 4.85
C MET A 76 -5.50 -7.89 3.50
N GLY A 77 -5.49 -6.55 3.42
CA GLY A 77 -5.11 -5.80 2.21
C GLY A 77 -6.27 -5.34 1.34
N GLU A 78 -7.53 -5.53 1.77
CA GLU A 78 -8.66 -4.91 1.08
C GLU A 78 -8.64 -3.39 1.24
N THR A 79 -9.05 -2.68 0.19
CA THR A 79 -9.16 -1.22 0.27
C THR A 79 -10.30 -0.84 1.23
N ARG A 80 -10.13 0.24 2.00
CA ARG A 80 -11.18 0.74 2.92
C ARG A 80 -12.52 0.95 2.20
N ALA A 81 -12.48 1.47 0.98
CA ALA A 81 -13.66 1.66 0.15
C ALA A 81 -14.36 0.34 -0.22
N SER A 82 -13.60 -0.70 -0.55
CA SER A 82 -14.13 -2.05 -0.82
C SER A 82 -14.76 -2.67 0.42
N ALA A 83 -14.05 -2.66 1.55
CA ALA A 83 -14.50 -3.25 2.82
C ALA A 83 -15.79 -2.59 3.34
N MET A 84 -15.85 -1.24 3.33
CA MET A 84 -17.03 -0.52 3.80
C MET A 84 -18.24 -0.70 2.87
N ARG A 85 -18.04 -0.74 1.54
CA ARG A 85 -19.15 -1.05 0.60
C ARG A 85 -19.67 -2.46 0.81
N SER A 86 -18.76 -3.42 0.97
CA SER A 86 -19.11 -4.82 1.27
C SER A 86 -19.91 -4.94 2.57
N MET A 87 -19.57 -4.18 3.61
CA MET A 87 -20.36 -4.10 4.84
C MET A 87 -21.77 -3.55 4.60
N ALA A 88 -21.91 -2.44 3.85
CA ALA A 88 -23.20 -1.85 3.55
C ALA A 88 -24.11 -2.83 2.78
N GLU A 89 -23.55 -3.54 1.80
CA GLU A 89 -24.25 -4.58 1.02
C GLU A 89 -24.68 -5.77 1.88
N ARG A 90 -23.83 -6.23 2.81
CA ARG A 90 -24.16 -7.35 3.71
C ARG A 90 -25.23 -7.00 4.73
N LEU A 91 -25.22 -5.77 5.24
CA LEU A 91 -26.18 -5.33 6.25
C LEU A 91 -27.54 -4.98 5.65
N ASP A 92 -27.55 -4.45 4.43
CA ASP A 92 -28.77 -4.04 3.72
C ASP A 92 -29.64 -3.09 4.58
N VAL A 93 -28.99 -2.15 5.27
CA VAL A 93 -29.63 -1.11 6.09
C VAL A 93 -29.33 0.25 5.48
N GLN A 94 -30.37 0.98 5.09
CA GLN A 94 -30.26 2.26 4.38
C GLN A 94 -29.35 3.26 5.12
N GLU A 95 -29.50 3.38 6.44
CA GLU A 95 -28.73 4.31 7.26
C GLU A 95 -27.24 3.98 7.27
N VAL A 96 -26.88 2.69 7.25
CA VAL A 96 -25.48 2.24 7.14
C VAL A 96 -24.94 2.61 5.76
N SER A 97 -25.69 2.34 4.69
CA SER A 97 -25.29 2.68 3.33
C SER A 97 -25.07 4.18 3.15
N SER A 98 -25.94 5.01 3.72
CA SER A 98 -25.78 6.47 3.74
C SER A 98 -24.54 6.91 4.51
N PHE A 99 -24.30 6.35 5.70
CA PHE A 99 -23.09 6.61 6.48
C PHE A 99 -21.82 6.25 5.68
N VAL A 100 -21.78 5.04 5.10
CA VAL A 100 -20.65 4.59 4.29
C VAL A 100 -20.41 5.53 3.12
N ALA A 101 -21.46 5.95 2.40
CA ALA A 101 -21.32 6.88 1.28
C ALA A 101 -20.70 8.22 1.71
N VAL A 102 -21.13 8.78 2.85
CA VAL A 102 -20.59 10.04 3.38
C VAL A 102 -19.13 9.89 3.80
N ILE A 103 -18.77 8.78 4.46
CA ILE A 103 -17.38 8.52 4.85
C ILE A 103 -16.48 8.36 3.63
N LEU A 104 -16.91 7.59 2.62
CA LEU A 104 -16.10 7.41 1.41
C LEU A 104 -15.93 8.70 0.62
N GLN A 105 -16.98 9.52 0.53
CA GLN A 105 -16.88 10.86 -0.07
C GLN A 105 -15.93 11.77 0.70
N SER A 106 -15.97 11.71 2.04
CA SER A 106 -15.05 12.46 2.90
C SER A 106 -13.61 11.94 2.79
N TYR A 107 -13.44 10.64 2.53
CA TYR A 107 -12.13 10.02 2.32
C TYR A 107 -11.52 10.43 0.97
N GLU A 108 -12.32 10.65 -0.07
CA GLU A 108 -11.81 11.17 -1.35
C GLU A 108 -11.31 12.62 -1.23
N LEU A 109 -11.91 13.41 -0.34
CA LEU A 109 -11.44 14.76 0.00
C LEU A 109 -10.33 14.77 1.08
N GLY A 110 -10.23 13.67 1.83
CA GLY A 110 -9.41 13.51 3.04
C GLY A 110 -8.32 12.43 2.98
N MET A 111 -8.09 11.77 1.84
CA MET A 111 -6.81 11.20 1.43
C MET A 111 -5.85 12.39 1.19
N GLY A 112 -5.50 13.18 2.20
CA GLY A 112 -4.96 12.70 3.47
C GLY A 112 -3.48 12.57 3.25
N ILE A 113 -2.76 13.64 3.57
CA ILE A 113 -1.30 13.77 3.45
C ILE A 113 -0.57 12.50 3.95
N ALA A 114 -1.14 11.74 4.89
CA ALA A 114 -0.60 10.48 5.38
C ALA A 114 -0.49 9.37 4.31
N ASP A 115 -1.53 9.08 3.52
CA ASP A 115 -1.47 8.04 2.48
C ASP A 115 -0.54 8.45 1.34
N THR A 116 -0.55 9.75 1.00
CA THR A 116 0.41 10.34 0.05
C THR A 116 1.84 10.34 0.58
N LEU A 117 2.05 10.58 1.87
CA LEU A 117 3.36 10.47 2.51
C LEU A 117 3.83 9.02 2.63
N HIS A 118 2.93 8.05 2.84
CA HIS A 118 3.28 6.63 2.83
C HIS A 118 3.73 6.20 1.42
N ALA A 119 2.97 6.57 0.38
CA ALA A 119 3.38 6.36 -1.00
C ALA A 119 4.71 7.06 -1.34
N GLN A 120 4.90 8.30 -0.87
CA GLN A 120 6.14 9.05 -1.08
C GLN A 120 7.33 8.45 -0.31
N ALA A 121 7.12 7.95 0.91
CA ALA A 121 8.14 7.31 1.71
C ALA A 121 8.63 6.00 1.07
N ASP A 122 7.72 5.21 0.50
CA ASP A 122 8.08 4.01 -0.25
C ASP A 122 8.85 4.34 -1.54
N GLN A 123 8.45 5.40 -2.24
CA GLN A 123 9.19 5.89 -3.40
C GLN A 123 10.59 6.37 -3.03
N MET A 124 10.74 7.11 -1.93
CA MET A 124 12.06 7.55 -1.43
C MET A 124 12.96 6.39 -1.01
N ARG A 125 12.40 5.32 -0.42
CA ARG A 125 13.16 4.10 -0.09
C ARG A 125 13.72 3.43 -1.34
N ILE A 126 12.94 3.41 -2.43
CA ILE A 126 13.38 2.90 -3.73
C ILE A 126 14.48 3.79 -4.30
N GLU A 127 14.30 5.11 -4.28
CA GLU A 127 15.28 6.06 -4.80
C GLU A 127 16.62 5.98 -4.04
N ARG A 128 16.59 5.84 -2.71
CA ARG A 128 17.80 5.64 -1.90
C ARG A 128 18.58 4.39 -2.31
N ARG A 129 17.88 3.32 -2.73
CA ARG A 129 18.53 2.10 -3.28
C ARG A 129 19.18 2.38 -4.63
N TYR A 130 18.54 3.14 -5.51
CA TYR A 130 19.12 3.54 -6.79
C TYR A 130 20.37 4.41 -6.61
N TRP A 131 20.35 5.37 -5.68
CA TRP A 131 21.51 6.22 -5.39
C TRP A 131 22.70 5.42 -4.85
N ALA A 132 22.43 4.41 -4.00
CA ALA A 132 23.46 3.48 -3.54
C ALA A 132 24.06 2.66 -4.71
N GLN A 133 23.24 2.22 -5.66
CA GLN A 133 23.70 1.53 -6.86
C GLN A 133 24.52 2.46 -7.78
N GLU A 134 24.12 3.73 -7.91
CA GLU A 134 24.83 4.69 -8.73
C GLU A 134 26.22 5.04 -8.15
N GLN A 135 26.34 5.09 -6.83
CA GLN A 135 27.65 5.23 -6.17
C GLN A 135 28.55 4.01 -6.43
N ALA A 136 28.00 2.79 -6.42
CA ALA A 136 28.75 1.59 -6.79
C ALA A 136 29.19 1.61 -8.27
N ARG A 137 28.38 2.19 -9.16
CA ARG A 137 28.67 2.29 -10.60
C ARG A 137 29.70 3.37 -10.95
N LYS A 138 30.08 4.24 -10.01
CA LYS A 138 31.19 5.23 -10.15
C LYS A 138 32.57 4.66 -9.79
N ILE A 139 32.63 3.45 -9.23
CA ILE A 139 33.89 2.76 -8.88
C ILE A 139 34.72 2.39 -10.13
N PRO A 140 34.15 1.88 -11.25
CA PRO A 140 34.93 1.48 -12.41
C PRO A 140 35.65 2.63 -13.10
N THR A 141 35.05 3.83 -13.15
CA THR A 141 35.65 4.99 -13.82
C THR A 141 36.85 5.55 -13.06
N LYS A 142 36.87 5.45 -11.72
CA LYS A 142 38.03 5.83 -10.90
C LYS A 142 39.20 4.83 -11.02
N MET A 143 38.92 3.55 -11.32
CA MET A 143 39.96 2.54 -11.54
C MET A 143 40.65 2.66 -12.91
N LEU A 144 40.08 3.43 -13.85
CA LEU A 144 40.67 3.62 -15.19
C LEU A 144 41.90 4.54 -15.18
N PHE A 145 41.95 5.50 -14.25
CA PHE A 145 43.03 6.49 -14.19
C PHE A 145 44.41 5.86 -13.87
N PRO A 146 44.56 5.01 -12.83
CA PRO A 146 45.83 4.29 -12.60
C PRO A 146 46.21 3.37 -13.75
N LEU A 147 45.23 2.71 -14.38
CA LEU A 147 45.46 1.79 -15.48
C LEU A 147 46.07 2.50 -16.69
N MET A 148 45.52 3.67 -17.06
CA MET A 148 46.03 4.48 -18.16
C MET A 148 47.44 4.99 -17.86
N PHE A 149 47.69 5.48 -16.64
CA PHE A 149 48.98 6.04 -16.26
C PHE A 149 50.08 4.98 -16.08
N LEU A 150 49.74 3.71 -15.84
CA LEU A 150 50.71 2.63 -15.70
C LEU A 150 50.98 1.89 -17.02
N ILE A 151 49.92 1.58 -17.79
CA ILE A 151 50.06 0.82 -19.04
C ILE A 151 50.60 1.68 -20.18
N LEU A 152 50.14 2.93 -20.32
CA LEU A 152 50.56 3.81 -21.43
C LEU A 152 52.09 4.04 -21.44
N PRO A 153 52.76 4.46 -20.34
CA PRO A 153 54.21 4.63 -20.36
C PRO A 153 54.95 3.30 -20.50
N ALA A 154 54.42 2.19 -19.93
CA ALA A 154 54.99 0.86 -20.14
C ALA A 154 54.95 0.47 -21.63
N MET A 155 53.85 0.75 -22.33
CA MET A 155 53.70 0.49 -23.76
C MET A 155 54.67 1.35 -24.59
N PHE A 156 54.81 2.65 -24.29
CA PHE A 156 55.82 3.50 -24.94
C PHE A 156 57.24 3.02 -24.69
N ALA A 157 57.58 2.60 -23.47
CA ALA A 157 58.89 2.07 -23.14
C ALA A 157 59.21 0.79 -23.94
N VAL A 158 58.22 -0.08 -24.15
CA VAL A 158 58.38 -1.31 -24.96
C VAL A 158 58.53 -1.00 -26.45
N ILE A 159 57.77 -0.03 -27.00
CA ILE A 159 57.82 0.32 -28.43
C ILE A 159 59.07 1.15 -28.78
N LEU A 160 59.40 2.15 -27.96
CA LEU A 160 60.54 3.05 -28.19
C LEU A 160 61.88 2.46 -27.73
N GLY A 161 61.85 1.51 -26.77
CA GLY A 161 63.02 0.79 -26.28
C GLY A 161 63.95 0.28 -27.38
N PRO A 162 63.47 -0.49 -28.39
CA PRO A 162 64.31 -1.00 -29.47
C PRO A 162 64.69 0.05 -30.53
N ILE A 163 63.98 1.18 -30.60
CA ILE A 163 64.26 2.24 -31.58
C ILE A 163 65.54 3.00 -31.22
N VAL A 164 65.85 3.16 -29.93
CA VAL A 164 67.05 3.86 -29.46
C VAL A 164 68.35 3.17 -29.92
N PRO A 165 68.57 1.85 -29.73
CA PRO A 165 69.75 1.17 -30.26
C PRO A 165 69.74 1.10 -31.79
N LEU A 166 68.58 0.88 -32.43
CA LEU A 166 68.47 0.82 -33.88
C LEU A 166 68.88 2.14 -34.55
N MET A 167 68.45 3.29 -34.01
CA MET A 167 68.86 4.61 -34.50
C MET A 167 70.36 4.83 -34.34
N ARG A 168 70.99 4.33 -33.27
CA ARG A 168 72.45 4.43 -33.08
C ARG A 168 73.20 3.63 -34.14
N GLU A 169 72.75 2.43 -34.47
CA GLU A 169 73.35 1.60 -35.52
C GLU A 169 73.18 2.21 -36.92
N ILE A 170 71.98 2.72 -37.24
CA ILE A 170 71.72 3.37 -38.53
C ILE A 170 72.56 4.64 -38.67
N PHE A 171 72.66 5.47 -37.64
CA PHE A 171 73.50 6.68 -37.66
C PHE A 171 74.99 6.34 -37.81
N ALA A 172 75.46 5.27 -37.16
CA ALA A 172 76.82 4.75 -37.34
C ALA A 172 77.06 4.20 -38.76
N SER A 173 76.01 3.86 -39.51
CA SER A 173 76.12 3.34 -40.87
C SER A 173 76.00 4.39 -41.98
N VAL A 174 75.40 5.58 -41.73
CA VAL A 174 75.04 6.59 -42.75
C VAL A 174 75.99 7.81 -42.82
N GLY A 175 76.95 8.02 -41.91
CA GLY A 175 77.96 9.06 -42.14
C GLY A 175 79.07 9.24 -41.09
N PHE A 176 80.30 9.08 -41.58
CA PHE A 176 81.63 9.37 -41.01
C PHE A 176 82.20 8.42 -39.95
#